data_AF-A0A5N8YCS2-F1
#
_entry.id   AF-A0A5N8YCS2-F1
#
_cell.length_a   1.000
_cell.length_b   1.000
_cell.length_c   1.000
_cell.angle_alpha   90.00
_cell.angle_beta   90.00
_cell.angle_gamma   90.00
#
_symmetry.space_group_name_H-M   'P 1'
#
loop_
_entity.id
_entity.type
_entity.pdbx_description
1 polymer ?
#
loop_
_entity_poly.entity_id
_entity_poly.type
_entity_poly.pdbx_seq_one_letter_code
_entity_poly.pdbx_strand_id
1 'polypeptide(L)'
;MSQVRGSTRPDYLIWTALECIIFVGLHHSGPSCEGQFIDLSMCETVTAVIPQAILDYQISGRVRSPQSNREPLAVLHNVYRCAGENQKALC
;
A
#
# COMPACT_ATOMS: atom_id res chain seq x y z
N MET A 1 7.26 21.46 11.54
CA MET A 1 7.21 19.99 11.64
C MET A 1 5.78 19.57 11.38
N SER A 2 5.44 19.22 10.14
CA SER A 2 4.08 18.81 9.77
C SER A 2 3.78 17.46 10.41
N GLN A 3 2.80 17.44 11.31
CA GLN A 3 2.32 16.25 12.00
C GLN A 3 1.83 15.22 10.97
N VAL A 4 2.68 14.21 10.69
CA VAL A 4 2.26 13.00 9.98
C VAL A 4 1.22 12.37 10.88
N ARG A 5 -0.05 12.34 10.44
CA ARG A 5 -1.09 11.60 11.14
C ARG A 5 -0.68 10.14 11.11
N GLY A 6 -0.05 9.67 12.19
CA GLY A 6 0.39 8.28 12.37
C GLY A 6 -0.84 7.40 12.19
N SER A 7 -0.98 6.88 10.98
CA SER A 7 -2.12 6.10 10.58
C SER A 7 -1.80 4.65 10.90
N THR A 8 -2.74 3.93 11.50
CA THR A 8 -2.67 2.47 11.75
C THR A 8 -2.77 1.62 10.47
N ARG A 9 -2.55 2.22 9.29
CA ARG A 9 -2.57 1.49 8.03
C ARG A 9 -1.47 0.43 7.90
N PRO A 10 -0.22 0.63 8.37
CA PRO A 10 0.80 -0.39 8.20
C PRO A 10 0.49 -1.63 9.05
N ASP A 11 -0.06 -1.48 10.26
CA ASP A 11 -0.45 -2.60 11.12
C ASP A 11 -1.58 -3.44 10.51
N TYR A 12 -2.62 -2.82 9.92
CA TYR A 12 -3.64 -3.60 9.21
C TYR A 12 -3.08 -4.34 7.98
N LEU A 13 -2.16 -3.72 7.23
CA LEU A 13 -1.53 -4.36 6.07
C LEU A 13 -0.70 -5.59 6.46
N ILE A 14 0.12 -5.44 7.50
CA ILE A 14 0.92 -6.55 8.04
C ILE A 14 0.03 -7.70 8.46
N TRP A 15 -1.05 -7.39 9.19
CA TRP A 15 -1.99 -8.40 9.65
C TRP A 15 -2.56 -9.21 8.49
N THR A 16 -3.04 -8.54 7.43
CA THR A 16 -3.58 -9.22 6.25
C THR A 16 -2.54 -10.08 5.53
N ALA A 17 -1.27 -9.64 5.47
CA ALA A 17 -0.21 -10.42 4.87
C ALA A 17 0.13 -11.67 5.70
N LEU A 18 0.16 -11.55 7.03
CA LEU A 18 0.41 -12.67 7.94
C LEU A 18 -0.67 -13.74 7.83
N GLU A 19 -1.95 -13.35 7.76
CA GLU A 19 -3.05 -14.29 7.54
C GLU A 19 -2.82 -15.15 6.29
N CYS A 20 -2.49 -14.52 5.16
CA CYS A 20 -2.20 -15.23 3.91
C CYS A 20 -1.00 -16.17 4.04
N ILE A 21 0.09 -15.75 4.68
CA ILE A 21 1.30 -16.58 4.82
C ILE A 21 1.04 -17.79 5.73
N ILE A 22 0.27 -17.63 6.80
CA ILE A 22 -0.13 -18.74 7.66
C ILE A 22 -0.98 -19.75 6.88
N PHE A 23 -1.94 -19.29 6.07
CA PHE A 23 -2.73 -20.18 5.21
C PHE A 23 -1.86 -20.95 4.22
N VAL A 24 -0.90 -20.27 3.60
CA VAL A 24 0.07 -20.90 2.68
C VAL A 24 0.90 -21.95 3.42
N GLY A 25 1.37 -21.65 4.64
CA GLY A 25 2.13 -22.59 5.44
C GLY A 25 1.32 -23.82 5.83
N LEU A 26 0.09 -23.65 6.30
CA LEU A 26 -0.81 -24.78 6.62
C LEU A 26 -1.12 -25.63 5.40
N HIS A 27 -1.36 -25.02 4.24
CA HIS A 27 -1.56 -25.75 2.98
C HIS A 27 -0.31 -26.52 2.56
N HIS A 28 0.87 -25.94 2.78
CA HIS A 28 2.16 -26.56 2.48
C HIS A 28 2.52 -27.69 3.46
N SER A 29 2.16 -27.57 4.73
CA SER A 29 2.51 -28.50 5.82
C SER A 29 1.81 -29.86 5.75
N GLY A 30 1.03 -30.17 4.70
CA GLY A 30 0.36 -31.46 4.50
C GLY A 30 1.33 -32.68 4.53
N PRO A 31 1.85 -33.16 3.39
CA PRO A 31 2.66 -34.39 3.37
C PRO A 31 4.06 -34.22 3.98
N SER A 32 4.56 -32.98 4.09
CA SER A 32 5.95 -32.71 4.47
C SER A 32 6.19 -32.69 5.98
N CYS A 33 5.16 -32.49 6.81
CA CYS A 33 5.24 -32.38 8.29
C CYS A 33 6.35 -31.44 8.82
N GLU A 34 6.87 -30.53 8.00
CA GLU A 34 7.89 -29.55 8.38
C GLU A 34 7.21 -28.24 8.81
N GLY A 35 7.65 -27.71 9.95
CA GLY A 35 7.25 -26.39 10.42
C GLY A 35 7.89 -25.28 9.58
N GLN A 36 7.13 -24.24 9.26
CA GLN A 36 7.66 -23.05 8.60
C GLN A 36 8.00 -21.96 9.62
N PHE A 37 9.17 -21.34 9.44
CA PHE A 37 9.53 -20.12 10.14
C PHE A 37 9.14 -18.92 9.26
N ILE A 38 8.28 -18.05 9.79
CA ILE A 38 7.79 -16.86 9.09
C ILE A 38 8.50 -15.64 9.67
N ASP A 39 9.38 -15.03 8.88
CA ASP A 39 9.93 -13.70 9.16
C ASP A 39 9.25 -12.69 8.25
N LEU A 40 8.57 -11.70 8.84
CA LEU A 40 7.84 -10.69 8.10
C LEU A 40 8.17 -9.30 8.62
N SER A 41 8.79 -8.50 7.76
CA SER A 41 9.14 -7.12 8.04
C SER A 41 7.99 -6.18 7.68
N MET A 42 7.64 -5.31 8.63
CA MET A 42 6.70 -4.20 8.41
C MET A 42 7.16 -3.30 7.27
N CYS A 43 8.44 -2.92 7.26
CA CYS A 43 8.98 -2.02 6.26
C CYS A 43 8.87 -2.62 4.86
N GLU A 44 9.24 -3.89 4.72
CA GLU A 44 9.21 -4.59 3.44
C GLU A 44 7.77 -4.73 2.91
N THR A 45 6.84 -5.12 3.77
CA THR A 45 5.41 -5.25 3.44
C THR A 45 4.82 -3.91 3.00
N VAL A 46 5.18 -2.82 3.69
CA VAL A 46 4.71 -1.48 3.33
C VAL A 46 5.34 -1.01 2.02
N THR A 47 6.61 -1.31 1.77
CA THR A 47 7.24 -0.96 0.47
C THR A 47 6.59 -1.70 -0.69
N ALA A 48 6.17 -2.96 -0.50
CA ALA A 48 5.52 -3.76 -1.54
C ALA A 48 4.18 -3.14 -2.01
N VAL A 49 3.47 -2.39 -1.17
CA VAL A 49 2.18 -1.77 -1.52
C VAL A 49 2.30 -0.37 -2.13
N ILE A 50 3.51 0.18 -2.23
CA ILE A 50 3.75 1.50 -2.87
C ILE A 50 4.74 1.36 -4.03
N PRO A 51 4.51 0.46 -5.00
CA PRO A 51 5.49 0.16 -6.05
C PRO A 51 5.75 1.37 -6.96
N GLN A 52 4.72 2.18 -7.24
CA GLN A 52 4.84 3.31 -8.16
C GLN A 52 5.82 4.39 -7.66
N ALA A 53 5.79 4.69 -6.36
CA ALA A 53 6.69 5.72 -5.81
C ALA A 53 8.13 5.21 -5.72
N ILE A 54 8.32 3.93 -5.40
CA ILE A 54 9.65 3.29 -5.36
C ILE A 54 10.23 3.20 -6.77
N LEU A 55 9.42 2.81 -7.75
CA LEU A 55 9.85 2.70 -9.13
C LEU A 55 10.18 4.06 -9.74
N ASP A 56 9.39 5.10 -9.48
CA ASP A 56 9.71 6.46 -9.92
C ASP A 56 11.02 6.96 -9.27
N TYR A 57 11.27 6.62 -8.00
CA TYR A 57 12.55 6.90 -7.38
C TYR A 57 13.70 6.13 -8.04
N GLN A 58 13.52 4.86 -8.39
CA GLN A 58 14.54 4.05 -9.05
C GLN A 58 14.85 4.52 -10.48
N ILE A 59 13.84 4.95 -11.24
CA ILE A 59 14.00 5.38 -12.64
C ILE A 59 14.45 6.85 -12.71
N SER A 60 13.78 7.75 -11.99
CA SER A 60 13.99 9.20 -12.08
C SER A 60 14.98 9.74 -11.04
N GLY A 61 15.30 8.98 -9.98
CA GLY A 61 16.08 9.46 -8.83
C GLY A 61 15.35 10.50 -7.96
N ARG A 62 14.08 10.78 -8.25
CA ARG A 62 13.30 11.84 -7.58
C ARG A 62 12.44 11.24 -6.48
N VAL A 63 12.41 11.91 -5.32
CA VAL A 63 11.49 11.55 -4.24
C VAL A 63 10.14 12.18 -4.51
N ARG A 64 9.10 11.35 -4.66
CA ARG A 64 7.73 11.82 -4.89
C ARG A 64 7.20 12.53 -3.63
N SER A 65 6.75 13.78 -3.80
CA SER A 65 6.13 14.57 -2.72
C SER A 65 4.62 14.29 -2.62
N PRO A 66 3.95 14.67 -1.51
CA PRO A 66 2.50 14.54 -1.40
C PRO A 66 1.78 15.35 -2.51
N GLN A 67 1.14 14.67 -3.46
CA GLN A 67 0.56 15.32 -4.65
C GLN A 67 -0.93 15.70 -4.51
N SER A 68 -1.56 15.48 -3.34
CA SER A 68 -3.01 15.66 -3.17
C SER A 68 -3.78 14.88 -4.26
N ASN A 69 -4.96 15.36 -4.63
CA ASN A 69 -5.77 14.86 -5.74
C ASN A 69 -5.24 15.31 -7.12
N ARG A 70 -3.93 15.43 -7.31
CA ARG A 70 -3.35 15.79 -8.62
C ARG A 70 -2.51 14.62 -9.11
N GLU A 71 -2.83 14.12 -10.29
CA GLU A 71 -2.10 13.05 -10.95
C GLU A 71 -1.47 13.65 -12.22
N PRO A 72 -0.13 13.61 -12.37
CA PRO A 72 0.55 14.27 -13.48
C PRO A 72 0.38 13.56 -14.83
N LEU A 73 0.03 12.27 -14.86
CA LEU A 73 -0.09 11.48 -16.10
C LEU A 73 -1.53 11.39 -16.61
N ALA A 74 -2.54 11.65 -15.79
CA ALA A 74 -3.95 11.69 -16.18
C ALA A 74 -4.69 12.89 -15.57
N VAL A 75 -5.28 13.70 -16.44
CA VAL A 75 -5.92 14.98 -16.06
C VAL A 75 -7.35 14.80 -15.53
N LEU A 76 -8.00 13.66 -15.78
CA LEU A 76 -9.41 13.43 -15.38
C LEU A 76 -9.60 12.36 -14.28
N HIS A 77 -8.53 11.70 -13.85
CA HIS A 77 -8.62 10.51 -12.98
C HIS A 77 -8.59 10.84 -11.48
N ASN A 78 -9.35 11.85 -11.05
CA ASN A 78 -9.34 12.28 -9.66
C ASN A 78 -10.71 12.73 -9.14
N VAL A 79 -10.75 12.95 -7.83
CA VAL A 79 -11.97 13.35 -7.14
C VAL A 79 -12.10 14.87 -7.23
N TYR A 80 -13.08 15.32 -8.01
CA TYR A 80 -13.41 16.73 -8.23
C TYR A 80 -14.71 17.12 -7.49
N ARG A 81 -14.83 18.40 -7.11
CA ARG A 81 -16.05 18.91 -6.49
C ARG A 81 -17.12 19.11 -7.58
N CYS A 82 -18.27 18.48 -7.42
CA CYS A 82 -19.43 18.72 -8.28
C CYS A 82 -20.25 19.92 -7.81
N ALA A 83 -20.99 20.55 -8.73
CA ALA A 83 -21.97 21.56 -8.40
C ALA A 83 -23.24 20.88 -7.86
N GLY A 84 -23.43 20.95 -6.54
CA GLY A 84 -24.55 20.31 -5.84
C GLY A 84 -24.11 19.70 -4.52
N GLU A 85 -25.07 19.39 -3.65
CA GLU A 85 -24.87 18.99 -2.24
C GLU A 85 -24.16 17.62 -2.06
N ASN A 86 -23.78 16.95 -3.16
CA ASN A 86 -22.99 15.73 -3.15
C ASN A 86 -21.53 16.05 -3.49
N GLN A 87 -20.81 16.36 -2.43
CA GLN A 87 -19.42 16.78 -2.47
C GLN A 87 -18.53 15.58 -2.81
N LYS A 88 -17.88 15.65 -3.98
CA LYS A 88 -16.88 14.72 -4.56
C LYS A 88 -17.48 13.67 -5.50
N ALA A 89 -17.38 13.88 -6.82
CA ALA A 89 -17.55 12.79 -7.79
C ALA A 89 -16.21 12.38 -8.39
N LEU A 90 -16.13 11.11 -8.75
CA LEU A 90 -15.14 10.57 -9.67
C LEU A 90 -15.60 10.95 -11.08
N CYS A 91 -14.78 11.64 -11.86
CA CYS A 91 -15.01 11.84 -13.30
C CYS A 91 -14.36 10.71 -14.10
#